data_AF-A0A5B1LIB8-F1
#
_entry.id   AF-A0A5B1LIB8-F1
#
_cell.length_a   1.000
_cell.length_b   1.000
_cell.length_c   1.000
_cell.angle_alpha   90.00
_cell.angle_beta   90.00
_cell.angle_gamma   90.00
#
_symmetry.space_group_name_H-M   'P 1'
#
loop_
_entity.id
_entity.type
_entity.pdbx_description
1 polymer ?
#
loop_
_entity_poly.entity_id
_entity_poly.type
_entity_poly.pdbx_seq_one_letter_code
_entity_poly.pdbx_strand_id
1 'polypeptide(L)'
;MDGDGEPMDDVRRWELLREATVVTAMSRLEAAHVIICSDEDGVIHFVQGPYADGVSALADLAELERTSCLPEGARMFIVPLHPPGLDH
;
A
#
# COMPACT_ATOMS: atom_id res chain seq x y z
N MET A 1 -10.11 45.66 0.43
CA MET A 1 -8.98 44.74 0.17
C MET A 1 -8.10 44.91 1.38
N ASP A 2 -7.99 43.94 2.27
CA ASP A 2 -7.52 42.57 2.02
C ASP A 2 -8.38 41.52 2.75
N GLY A 3 -8.52 40.34 2.14
CA GLY A 3 -9.48 39.31 2.54
C GLY A 3 -9.08 38.56 3.80
N ASP A 4 -10.08 38.32 4.64
CA ASP A 4 -10.14 37.30 5.69
C ASP A 4 -9.63 35.94 5.19
N GLY A 5 -8.33 35.69 5.38
CA GLY A 5 -7.79 34.35 5.38
C GLY A 5 -8.16 33.71 6.70
N GLU A 6 -9.33 33.08 6.78
CA GLU A 6 -9.73 32.30 7.94
C GLU A 6 -8.58 31.35 8.33
N PRO A 7 -8.21 31.25 9.63
CA PRO A 7 -7.22 30.31 10.07
C PRO A 7 -7.77 28.92 9.78
N MET A 8 -7.25 28.29 8.72
CA MET A 8 -7.59 26.92 8.39
C MET A 8 -7.15 26.06 9.57
N ASP A 9 -8.15 25.65 10.36
CA ASP A 9 -8.01 24.85 11.57
C ASP A 9 -7.02 23.72 11.28
N ASP A 10 -5.92 23.62 12.04
CA ASP A 10 -4.84 22.69 11.73
C ASP A 10 -5.36 21.24 11.63
N VAL A 11 -6.46 20.92 12.31
CA VAL A 11 -7.22 19.67 12.17
C VAL A 11 -7.71 19.46 10.74
N ARG A 12 -8.31 20.46 10.11
CA ARG A 12 -8.83 20.41 8.75
C ARG A 12 -7.70 20.31 7.72
N ARG A 13 -6.56 20.95 8.00
CA ARG A 13 -5.33 20.79 7.19
C ARG A 13 -4.77 19.37 7.30
N TRP A 14 -4.74 18.80 8.49
CA TRP A 14 -4.33 17.41 8.73
C TRP A 14 -5.27 16.40 8.09
N GLU A 15 -6.59 16.64 8.14
CA GLU A 15 -7.59 15.81 7.47
C GLU A 15 -7.41 15.86 5.96
N LEU A 16 -7.26 17.04 5.36
CA LEU A 16 -7.01 17.18 3.92
C LEU A 16 -5.70 16.54 3.47
N LEU A 17 -4.62 16.66 4.26
CA LEU A 17 -3.34 16.00 3.97
C LEU A 17 -3.45 14.48 4.08
N ARG A 18 -4.17 13.98 5.08
CA ARG A 18 -4.48 12.56 5.23
C ARG A 18 -5.34 12.07 4.08
N GLU A 19 -6.37 12.81 3.70
CA GLU A 19 -7.28 12.46 2.61
C GLU A 19 -6.54 12.46 1.27
N ALA A 20 -5.69 13.45 0.99
CA ALA A 20 -4.85 13.48 -0.21
C ALA A 20 -3.80 12.34 -0.23
N THR A 21 -3.21 12.02 0.92
CA THR A 21 -2.24 10.93 1.06
C THR A 21 -2.92 9.57 0.93
N VAL A 22 -4.11 9.40 1.51
CA VAL A 22 -4.94 8.20 1.39
C VAL A 22 -5.45 8.05 -0.04
N VAL A 23 -5.94 9.09 -0.68
CA VAL A 23 -6.40 9.04 -2.09
C VAL A 23 -5.24 8.72 -3.04
N THR A 24 -4.06 9.29 -2.83
CA THR A 24 -2.87 8.99 -3.63
C THR A 24 -2.34 7.58 -3.35
N ALA A 25 -2.45 7.10 -2.11
CA ALA A 25 -2.15 5.71 -1.78
C ALA A 25 -3.19 4.77 -2.42
N MET A 26 -4.48 5.09 -2.32
CA MET A 26 -5.59 4.29 -2.86
C MET A 26 -5.57 4.19 -4.38
N SER A 27 -5.24 5.27 -5.10
CA SER A 27 -5.11 5.21 -6.57
C SER A 27 -3.97 4.31 -7.02
N ARG A 28 -2.93 4.15 -6.20
CA ARG A 28 -1.89 3.13 -6.41
C ARG A 28 -2.37 1.73 -6.05
N LEU A 29 -3.32 1.60 -5.13
CA LEU A 29 -3.93 0.34 -4.73
C LEU A 29 -4.99 -0.15 -5.73
N GLU A 30 -5.48 0.66 -6.68
CA GLU A 30 -6.44 0.20 -7.72
C GLU A 30 -5.83 -0.76 -8.76
N ALA A 31 -4.50 -0.87 -8.82
CA ALA A 31 -3.84 -1.87 -9.64
C ALA A 31 -3.96 -3.28 -9.02
N ALA A 32 -3.82 -4.32 -9.84
CA ALA A 32 -3.64 -5.65 -9.29
C ALA A 32 -2.33 -5.71 -8.49
N HIS A 33 -2.31 -6.40 -7.35
CA HIS A 33 -1.11 -6.54 -6.51
C HIS A 33 -0.75 -7.99 -6.26
N VAL A 34 0.50 -8.23 -5.90
CA VAL A 34 0.96 -9.50 -5.33
C VAL A 34 1.67 -9.25 -4.01
N ILE A 35 1.58 -10.22 -3.11
CA ILE A 35 2.41 -10.29 -1.91
C ILE A 35 3.62 -11.16 -2.25
N ILE A 36 4.81 -10.67 -1.94
CA ILE A 36 6.07 -11.41 -2.09
C ILE A 36 6.70 -11.56 -0.71
N CYS A 37 7.07 -12.79 -0.36
CA CYS A 37 7.87 -13.06 0.83
C CYS A 37 9.28 -13.48 0.42
N SER A 38 10.29 -12.77 0.93
CA SER A 38 11.69 -13.10 0.71
C SER A 38 12.52 -12.99 1.98
N ASP A 39 13.61 -13.74 2.07
CA ASP A 39 14.62 -13.52 3.12
C ASP A 39 15.53 -12.32 2.81
N GLU A 40 16.50 -12.11 3.68
CA GLU A 40 17.52 -11.06 3.60
C GLU A 40 18.58 -11.31 2.51
N ASP A 41 18.72 -12.56 2.03
CA ASP A 41 19.54 -12.92 0.86
C ASP A 41 18.79 -12.73 -0.46
N GLY A 42 17.50 -12.39 -0.40
CA GLY A 42 16.64 -12.17 -1.56
C GLY A 42 16.03 -13.45 -2.14
N VAL A 43 16.09 -14.57 -1.42
CA VAL A 43 15.41 -15.81 -1.81
C VAL A 43 13.91 -15.64 -1.62
N ILE A 44 13.14 -15.88 -2.68
CA ILE A 44 11.68 -15.81 -2.61
C ILE A 44 11.16 -17.12 -2.03
N HIS A 45 10.45 -17.04 -0.90
CA HIS A 45 9.80 -18.19 -0.27
C HIS A 45 8.44 -18.47 -0.87
N PHE A 46 7.64 -17.42 -1.11
CA PHE A 46 6.36 -17.53 -1.80
C PHE A 46 5.93 -16.21 -2.45
N VAL A 47 4.98 -16.34 -3.36
CA VAL A 47 4.24 -15.24 -3.97
C VAL A 47 2.76 -15.57 -3.88
N GLN A 48 1.94 -14.62 -3.41
CA GLN A 48 0.50 -14.77 -3.28
C GLN A 48 -0.24 -13.66 -4.05
N GLY A 49 -1.40 -14.00 -4.59
CA GLY A 49 -2.20 -13.12 -5.45
C GLY A 49 -2.48 -13.73 -6.83
N PRO A 50 -2.95 -12.93 -7.81
CA PRO A 50 -3.11 -11.48 -7.75
C PRO A 50 -4.34 -11.05 -6.93
N TYR A 51 -4.20 -9.96 -6.19
CA TYR A 51 -5.29 -9.24 -5.55
C TYR A 51 -5.79 -8.17 -6.49
N ALA A 52 -7.11 -7.97 -6.56
CA ALA A 52 -7.72 -6.97 -7.44
C ALA A 52 -7.24 -5.55 -7.13
N ASP A 53 -6.94 -5.31 -5.86
CA ASP A 53 -6.46 -4.06 -5.32
C ASP A 53 -5.49 -4.33 -4.15
N GLY A 54 -4.70 -3.33 -3.79
CA GLY A 54 -3.72 -3.47 -2.72
C GLY A 54 -4.32 -3.40 -1.30
N VAL A 55 -5.57 -2.98 -1.12
CA VAL A 55 -6.28 -3.08 0.18
C VAL A 55 -6.58 -4.54 0.48
N SER A 56 -7.05 -5.28 -0.53
CA SER A 56 -7.22 -6.73 -0.46
C SER A 56 -5.90 -7.44 -0.15
N ALA A 57 -4.80 -7.03 -0.78
CA ALA A 57 -3.46 -7.55 -0.47
C ALA A 57 -3.02 -7.22 0.97
N LEU A 58 -3.30 -6.02 1.48
CA LEU A 58 -2.99 -5.62 2.86
C LEU A 58 -3.78 -6.44 3.89
N ALA A 59 -5.06 -6.71 3.63
CA ALA A 59 -5.89 -7.52 4.52
C ALA A 59 -5.33 -8.94 4.65
N ASP A 60 -4.97 -9.55 3.52
CA ASP A 60 -4.42 -10.91 3.48
C ASP A 60 -3.01 -10.98 4.07
N LEU A 61 -2.17 -9.95 3.83
CA LEU A 61 -0.87 -9.81 4.48
C LEU A 61 -0.97 -9.83 6.01
N ALA A 62 -1.93 -9.08 6.56
CA ALA A 62 -2.16 -9.03 8.00
C ALA A 62 -2.62 -10.39 8.56
N GLU A 63 -3.34 -11.21 7.79
CA GLU A 63 -3.68 -12.58 8.18
C GLU A 63 -2.45 -13.50 8.14
N LEU A 64 -1.60 -13.40 7.12
CA LEU A 64 -0.35 -14.14 7.00
C LEU A 64 0.60 -13.86 8.18
N GLU A 65 0.78 -12.58 8.56
CA GLU A 65 1.60 -12.21 9.72
C GLU A 65 1.07 -12.83 11.02
N ARG A 66 -0.26 -12.91 11.18
CA ARG A 66 -0.88 -13.50 12.37
C ARG A 66 -0.76 -15.01 12.45
N THR A 67 -0.69 -15.69 11.31
CA THR A 67 -0.50 -17.15 11.27
C THR A 67 0.95 -17.58 11.50
N SER A 68 1.90 -16.63 11.46
CA SER A 68 3.30 -16.84 11.84
C SER A 68 4.01 -17.95 11.07
N CYS A 69 3.60 -18.22 9.83
CA CYS A 69 4.19 -19.24 8.95
C CYS A 69 5.46 -18.75 8.23
N LEU A 70 6.02 -17.61 8.66
CA LEU A 70 7.12 -16.97 7.96
C LEU A 70 8.47 -17.51 8.48
N PRO A 71 9.42 -17.77 7.58
CA PRO A 71 10.81 -18.04 7.97
C PRO A 71 11.36 -16.90 8.82
N GLU A 72 12.25 -17.22 9.76
CA GLU A 72 12.96 -16.20 10.54
C GLU A 72 13.74 -15.28 9.60
N GLY A 73 13.61 -13.96 9.77
CA GLY A 73 14.24 -12.97 8.89
C GLY A 73 13.50 -12.69 7.58
N ALA A 74 12.41 -13.41 7.28
CA ALA A 74 11.62 -13.15 6.08
C ALA A 74 10.90 -11.79 6.16
N ARG A 75 10.88 -11.09 5.03
CA ARG A 75 10.21 -9.81 4.80
C ARG A 75 9.12 -9.99 3.76
N MET A 76 8.03 -9.26 3.94
CA MET A 76 6.93 -9.28 3.00
C MET A 76 6.72 -7.93 2.34
N PHE A 77 6.40 -7.97 1.05
CA PHE A 77 6.23 -6.81 0.20
C PHE A 77 4.93 -6.92 -0.56
N ILE A 78 4.17 -5.82 -0.62
CA ILE A 78 3.05 -5.68 -1.54
C ILE A 78 3.56 -4.93 -2.77
N VAL A 79 3.46 -5.59 -3.92
CA VAL A 79 4.00 -5.07 -5.18
C VAL A 79 2.85 -4.92 -6.18
N PRO A 80 2.66 -3.71 -6.76
CA PRO A 80 1.71 -3.54 -7.84
C PRO A 80 2.17 -4.31 -9.08
N LEU A 81 1.28 -5.13 -9.63
CA LEU A 81 1.40 -5.61 -10.99
C LEU A 81 1.00 -4.43 -11.88
N HIS A 82 1.98 -3.81 -12.54
CA HIS A 82 1.65 -2.84 -13.58
C HIS A 82 0.67 -3.50 -14.57
N PRO A 83 -0.46 -2.86 -14.89
CA PRO A 83 -1.23 -3.29 -16.05
C PRO A 83 -0.28 -3.23 -17.26
N PRO A 84 -0.17 -4.30 -18.07
CA PRO A 84 0.68 -4.28 -19.24
C PRO A 84 0.20 -3.18 -20.18
N GLY A 85 0.91 -2.05 -20.25
CA GLY A 85 0.54 -0.93 -21.13
C GLY A 85 0.88 0.50 -20.69
N LEU A 86 1.64 0.72 -19.62
CA LEU A 86 2.08 2.07 -19.19
C LEU A 86 3.61 2.21 -19.17
N ASP A 87 4.24 1.76 -20.26
CA ASP A 87 5.50 2.34 -20.74
C ASP A 87 5.11 3.26 -21.93
N HIS A 88 5.05 4.57 -21.67
CA HIS A 88 5.00 5.61 -22.71
C HIS A 88 6.23 6.50 -22.56
#